data_AF-A0A379GBN1-F1
#
_entry.id   AF-A0A379GBN1-F1
#
_cell.length_a   1.000
_cell.length_b   1.000
_cell.length_c   1.000
_cell.angle_alpha   90.00
_cell.angle_beta   90.00
_cell.angle_gamma   90.00
#
_symmetry.space_group_name_H-M   'P 1'
#
loop_
_entity.id
_entity.type
_entity.pdbx_description
1 polymer ?
#
loop_
_entity_poly.entity_id
_entity_poly.type
_entity_poly.pdbx_seq_one_letter_code
_entity_poly.pdbx_strand_id
1 'polypeptide(L)' 'MIVPRSNRVDLEQVMYYLFVNTDLEKSYRVNLNMIGLDNRPAVKGLLTILNEWLVYRRQTVTNRLNIA' A
#
# COMPACT_ATOMS: atom_id res chain seq x y z
N MET A 1 -8.30 -26.99 -2.63
CA MET A 1 -8.03 -27.53 -3.97
C MET A 1 -9.31 -27.44 -4.79
N ILE A 2 -9.35 -26.59 -5.82
CA ILE A 2 -10.50 -26.53 -6.73
C ILE A 2 -10.29 -27.64 -7.77
N VAL A 3 -11.21 -28.61 -7.81
CA VAL A 3 -11.14 -29.74 -8.75
C VAL A 3 -12.32 -29.64 -9.70
N PRO A 4 -12.10 -29.44 -11.01
CA PRO A 4 -13.19 -29.44 -11.98
C PRO A 4 -13.78 -30.85 -12.12
N ARG A 5 -15.09 -30.93 -12.40
CA ARG A 5 -15.78 -32.22 -12.61
C ARG A 5 -15.32 -32.96 -13.87
N SER A 6 -14.68 -32.28 -14.83
CA SER A 6 -14.13 -32.89 -16.04
C SER A 6 -13.09 -31.97 -16.69
N ASN A 7 -12.29 -32.51 -17.62
CA ASN A 7 -11.32 -31.74 -18.42
C ASN A 7 -11.94 -30.74 -19.42
N ARG A 8 -13.26 -30.77 -19.63
CA ARG A 8 -13.95 -29.85 -20.57
C ARG A 8 -14.31 -28.51 -19.94
N VAL A 9 -14.03 -28.34 -18.65
CA VAL A 9 -14.32 -27.11 -17.91
C VAL A 9 -13.25 -26.08 -18.24
N ASP A 10 -13.69 -24.89 -18.68
CA ASP A 10 -12.83 -23.72 -18.81
C ASP A 10 -12.49 -23.17 -17.42
N LEU A 11 -11.26 -23.41 -16.98
CA LEU A 11 -10.79 -22.98 -15.66
C LEU A 11 -10.54 -21.47 -15.59
N GLU A 12 -10.25 -20.79 -16.71
CA GLU A 12 -10.07 -19.34 -16.71
C GLU A 12 -11.41 -18.65 -16.43
N GLN A 13 -12.48 -19.12 -17.08
CA GLN A 13 -13.83 -18.61 -16.82
C GLN A 13 -14.27 -18.87 -15.37
N VAL A 14 -13.95 -20.06 -14.82
CA VAL A 14 -14.23 -20.37 -13.41
C VAL A 14 -13.48 -19.45 -12.48
N MET A 15 -12.17 -19.24 -12.71
CA MET A 15 -11.37 -18.35 -11.88
C MET A 15 -11.85 -16.91 -11.94
N TYR A 16 -12.23 -16.40 -13.11
CA TYR A 16 -12.84 -15.07 -13.25
C TYR A 16 -14.12 -14.95 -12.41
N TYR A 17 -15.02 -15.92 -12.49
CA TYR A 17 -16.23 -15.93 -11.67
C TYR A 17 -15.90 -15.96 -10.17
N LEU A 18 -14.91 -16.76 -9.76
CA LEU A 18 -14.48 -16.83 -8.37
C LEU A 18 -13.84 -15.52 -7.89
N PHE A 19 -13.04 -14.83 -8.69
CA PHE A 19 -12.50 -13.51 -8.34
C PHE A 19 -13.62 -12.49 -8.12
N VAL A 20 -14.69 -12.53 -8.91
CA VAL A 20 -15.83 -11.61 -8.78
C VAL A 20 -16.71 -11.93 -7.56
N ASN A 21 -16.91 -13.21 -7.24
CA ASN A 21 -17.93 -13.63 -6.25
C ASN A 21 -17.37 -14.18 -4.94
N THR A 22 -16.04 -14.21 -4.80
CA THR A 22 -15.38 -14.69 -3.59
C THR A 22 -14.25 -13.76 -3.21
N ASP A 23 -13.77 -13.96 -2.00
CA ASP A 23 -12.67 -13.22 -1.40
C ASP A 23 -11.27 -13.52 -1.99
N LEU A 24 -11.19 -14.27 -3.10
CA LEU A 24 -9.94 -14.54 -3.81
C LEU A 24 -9.32 -13.28 -4.43
N GLU A 25 -10.12 -12.29 -4.79
CA GLU A 25 -9.65 -10.95 -5.18
C GLU A 25 -10.29 -9.91 -4.25
N LYS A 26 -9.46 -9.03 -3.68
CA LYS A 26 -9.93 -7.98 -2.76
C LYS A 26 -9.30 -6.64 -3.08
N SER A 27 -10.14 -5.63 -3.13
CA SER A 27 -9.72 -4.22 -3.15
C SER A 27 -9.65 -3.69 -1.72
N TYR A 28 -8.52 -3.08 -1.36
CA TYR A 28 -8.34 -2.41 -0.07
C TYR A 28 -8.28 -0.91 -0.27
N ARG A 29 -9.09 -0.15 0.48
CA ARG A 29 -9.05 1.31 0.44
C ARG A 29 -7.78 1.80 1.14
N VAL A 30 -7.00 2.60 0.45
CA VAL A 30 -5.80 3.25 1.00
C VAL A 30 -6.05 4.75 1.08
N ASN A 31 -5.82 5.33 2.27
CA ASN A 31 -5.84 6.77 2.49
C ASN A 31 -4.56 7.17 3.23
N LEU A 32 -3.67 7.88 2.53
CA LEU A 32 -2.38 8.34 3.05
C LEU A 32 -2.51 9.74 3.68
N ASN A 33 -3.48 9.92 4.58
CA ASN A 33 -3.63 11.14 5.36
C ASN A 33 -2.71 11.12 6.59
N MET A 34 -1.84 12.11 6.71
CA MET A 34 -0.84 12.17 7.80
C MET A 34 -0.47 13.62 8.15
N ILE A 35 0.12 13.81 9.33
CA ILE A 35 0.63 15.10 9.78
C ILE A 35 2.00 15.33 9.16
N GLY A 36 2.19 16.49 8.51
CA GLY A 36 3.48 16.89 7.95
C GLY A 36 4.45 17.48 8.96
N LEU A 37 5.66 17.80 8.49
CA LEU A 37 6.65 18.55 9.27
C LEU A 37 6.18 19.97 9.61
N ASP A 38 5.18 20.48 8.90
CA ASP A 38 4.48 21.75 9.17
C ASP A 38 3.39 21.61 10.25
N ASN A 39 3.26 20.43 10.88
CA ASN A 39 2.25 20.08 11.87
C ASN A 39 0.81 20.18 11.36
N ARG A 40 0.57 20.05 10.05
CA ARG A 40 -0.78 20.07 9.46
C ARG A 40 -1.14 18.70 8.86
N PRO A 41 -2.40 18.25 9.01
CA PRO A 41 -2.88 17.05 8.35
C PRO A 41 -3.00 17.30 6.84
N ALA A 42 -2.51 16.36 6.04
CA ALA A 42 -2.68 16.36 4.59
C ALA A 42 -2.64 14.93 4.03
N VAL A 43 -3.36 14.71 2.94
CA VAL A 43 -3.23 13.50 2.12
C VAL A 43 -1.99 13.65 1.24
N LYS A 44 -1.05 12.70 1.32
CA LYS A 44 0.24 12.80 0.65
C LYS A 44 0.48 11.63 -0.30
N GLY A 45 1.05 11.92 -1.47
CA GLY A 45 1.55 10.89 -2.39
C GLY A 45 2.89 10.33 -1.92
N LEU A 46 3.27 9.16 -2.44
CA LEU A 46 4.50 8.46 -2.05
C LEU A 46 5.76 9.33 -2.15
N LEU A 47 5.93 10.07 -3.24
CA LEU A 47 7.08 10.95 -3.43
C LEU A 47 7.16 12.06 -2.36
N THR A 48 6.03 12.69 -2.03
CA THR A 48 5.95 13.72 -0.99
C THR A 48 6.32 13.14 0.38
N ILE A 49 5.80 11.96 0.71
CA ILE A 49 6.08 11.25 1.96
C ILE A 49 7.58 10.98 2.09
N LEU A 50 8.19 10.39 1.05
CA LEU A 50 9.62 10.06 1.07
C LEU A 50 10.50 11.30 1.16
N ASN A 51 10.17 12.37 0.44
CA ASN A 51 10.93 13.62 0.49
C ASN A 51 10.85 14.28 1.88
N GLU A 52 9.66 14.37 2.48
CA GLU A 52 9.53 14.89 3.84
C GLU A 52 10.26 14.02 4.86
N TRP A 53 10.16 12.70 4.74
CA TRP A 53 10.88 11.78 5.61
C TRP A 53 12.40 11.95 5.50
N LEU A 54 12.93 12.17 4.29
CA LEU A 54 14.36 12.46 4.08
C LEU A 54 14.79 13.79 4.69
N VAL A 55 13.92 14.81 4.70
CA VAL A 55 14.18 16.09 5.38
C VAL A 55 14.25 15.87 6.89
N TYR A 56 13.22 15.23 7.46
CA TYR A 56 13.19 14.87 8.88
C TYR A 56 14.45 14.07 9.27
N ARG A 57 14.78 13.03 8.50
CA ARG A 57 15.88 12.13 8.82
C ARG A 57 17.23 12.83 8.81
N ARG A 58 17.47 13.72 7.84
CA ARG A 58 18.69 14.55 7.80
C ARG A 58 18.81 15.41 9.06
N GLN A 59 17.73 16.10 9.44
CA GLN A 59 17.72 16.92 10.65
C GLN A 59 18.00 16.09 11.91
N THR A 60 17.38 14.91 12.04
CA THR A 60 17.64 14.00 13.18
C THR A 60 19.10 13.61 13.26
N VAL A 61 19.74 13.26 12.14
CA VAL A 61 21.15 12.87 12.10
C VAL A 61 22.06 14.04 12.46
N THR A 62 21.83 15.23 11.89
CA THR A 62 22.57 16.45 12.21
C THR A 62 22.47 16.79 13.69
N ASN A 63 21.25 16.77 14.26
CA ASN A 63 21.06 17.03 15.69
C ASN A 63 21.82 16.02 16.56
N ARG A 64 21.83 14.74 16.18
CA ARG A 64 22.59 13.71 16.91
C ARG A 64 24.09 13.95 16.87
N LEU A 65 24.63 14.38 15.72
CA LEU A 65 26.06 14.66 15.56
C LEU A 65 26.49 15.92 16.30
N ASN A 66 25.60 16.90 16.48
CA ASN A 66 25.89 18.14 17.22
C ASN A 66 25.84 17.96 18.75
N ILE A 67 25.31 16.84 19.24
CA ILE A 67 25.21 16.51 20.68
C ILE A 67 26.26 15.45 21.08
N ALA A 68 26.91 14.81 20.10
CA ALA A 68 28.03 13.88 20.28
C ALA A 68 29.36 14.63 20.26
#